data_AF-A0A814BAN8-F1
#
_entry.id   AF-A0A814BAN8-F1
#
_cell.length_a   1.000
_cell.length_b   1.000
_cell.length_c   1.000
_cell.angle_alpha   90.00
_cell.angle_beta   90.00
_cell.angle_gamma   90.00
#
_symmetry.space_group_name_H-M   'P 1'
#
loop_
_entity.id
_entity.type
_entity.pdbx_description
1 polymer ?
#
loop_
_entity_poly.entity_id
_entity_poly.type
_entity_poly.pdbx_seq_one_letter_code
_entity_poly.pdbx_strand_id
1 'polypeptide(L)'
;FGEHEFEKAIELLHNEIQLQKKTKKEAKENTKTNMAVNTVDEKTKDTEEELQSPHNEITEPLDTRNISNWTTADVRTFLMQIELSDVLPLFGAINGRELVELYAMCKLDSVSMYRSLKSELLRLHDKVLTIATYLHFIDRLRSICDNGLPLETFACDRKVAECLDDSD
;
A
#
# COMPACT_ATOMS: atom_id res chain seq x y z
N PHE A 1 21.52 6.25 -12.81
CA PHE A 1 22.26 5.33 -11.94
C PHE A 1 23.47 4.84 -12.70
N GLY A 2 24.65 5.40 -12.40
CA GLY A 2 25.91 4.95 -12.98
C GLY A 2 26.41 3.68 -12.30
N GLU A 3 27.25 2.88 -12.98
CA GLU A 3 27.78 1.60 -12.48
C GLU A 3 28.45 1.73 -11.09
N HIS A 4 29.13 2.84 -10.82
CA HIS A 4 29.75 3.13 -9.52
C HIS A 4 28.75 3.32 -8.37
N GLU A 5 27.53 3.78 -8.66
CA GLU A 5 26.49 3.93 -7.63
C GLU A 5 25.88 2.58 -7.26
N PHE A 6 25.86 1.64 -8.22
CA PHE A 6 25.36 0.28 -8.02
C PHE A 6 26.33 -0.55 -7.18
N GLU A 7 27.63 -0.53 -7.48
CA GLU A 7 28.64 -1.25 -6.68
C GLU A 7 28.64 -0.79 -5.22
N LYS A 8 28.55 0.53 -5.00
CA LYS A 8 28.48 1.09 -3.65
C LYS A 8 27.21 0.68 -2.90
N ALA A 9 26.07 0.57 -3.59
CA ALA A 9 24.84 0.09 -2.99
C ALA A 9 24.92 -1.41 -2.60
N ILE A 10 25.56 -2.23 -3.44
CA ILE A 10 25.78 -3.66 -3.17
C ILE A 10 26.73 -3.85 -1.99
N GLU A 11 27.79 -3.04 -1.89
CA GLU A 11 28.73 -3.09 -0.77
C GLU A 11 28.05 -2.74 0.57
N LEU A 12 27.23 -1.68 0.60
CA LEU A 12 26.46 -1.29 1.78
C LEU A 12 25.47 -2.38 2.21
N LEU A 13 24.79 -3.01 1.25
CA LEU A 13 23.87 -4.11 1.52
C LEU A 13 24.59 -5.33 2.12
N HIS A 14 25.76 -5.69 1.59
CA HIS A 14 26.56 -6.79 2.13
C HIS A 14 27.02 -6.53 3.56
N ASN A 15 27.43 -5.30 3.88
CA ASN A 15 27.86 -4.92 5.22
C ASN A 15 26.70 -5.02 6.24
N GLU A 16 25.51 -4.56 5.86
CA GLU A 16 24.31 -4.64 6.72
C GLU A 16 23.91 -6.10 7.01
N ILE A 17 23.96 -6.99 6.00
CA ILE A 17 23.67 -8.42 6.17
C ILE A 17 24.66 -9.09 7.14
N GLN A 18 25.94 -8.73 7.10
CA GLN A 18 26.95 -9.27 8.01
C GLN A 18 26.73 -8.80 9.46
N LEU A 19 26.32 -7.55 9.65
CA LEU A 19 26.03 -6.99 10.97
C LEU A 19 24.84 -7.72 11.62
N GLN A 20 23.77 -7.98 10.87
CA GLN A 20 22.59 -8.71 11.36
C GLN A 20 22.88 -10.19 11.65
N LYS A 21 23.83 -10.81 10.95
CA LYS A 21 24.28 -12.18 11.24
C LYS A 21 25.10 -12.26 12.53
N LYS A 22 25.89 -11.23 12.85
CA LYS A 22 26.63 -11.16 14.12
C LYS A 22 25.69 -10.95 15.31
N THR A 23 24.75 -10.02 15.23
CA THR A 23 23.79 -9.76 16.31
C THR A 23 22.85 -10.94 16.58
N LYS A 24 22.48 -11.73 15.55
CA LYS A 24 21.73 -12.99 15.74
C LYS A 24 22.53 -14.11 16.40
N LYS A 25 23.86 -14.11 16.32
CA LYS A 25 24.71 -15.09 17.03
C LYS A 25 24.88 -14.71 18.50
N GLU A 26 25.04 -13.43 18.81
CA GLU A 26 25.20 -12.95 20.20
C GLU A 26 23.91 -13.06 21.03
N ALA A 27 22.73 -12.95 20.40
CA ALA A 27 21.44 -13.14 21.07
C ALA A 27 21.12 -14.62 21.45
N LYS A 28 21.86 -15.60 20.91
CA LYS A 28 21.65 -17.03 21.22
C LYS A 28 22.53 -17.56 22.36
N GLU A 29 23.51 -16.80 22.83
CA GLU A 29 24.46 -17.26 23.85
C GLU A 29 24.05 -16.85 25.28
N ASN A 30 23.13 -15.88 25.44
CA ASN A 30 22.71 -15.36 26.75
C ASN A 30 21.39 -15.93 27.32
N THR A 31 20.84 -17.02 26.77
CA THR A 31 19.60 -17.63 27.31
C THR A 31 19.82 -19.08 27.75
N LYS A 32 20.67 -19.25 28.76
CA LYS A 32 20.76 -20.50 29.55
C LYS A 32 20.98 -20.17 31.02
N THR A 33 19.97 -19.63 31.71
CA THR A 33 19.85 -19.84 33.16
C THR A 33 18.43 -19.54 33.65
N ASN A 34 17.97 -20.41 34.56
CA ASN A 34 16.78 -20.36 35.43
C ASN A 34 15.50 -20.95 34.79
N MET A 35 15.09 -22.19 35.13
CA MET A 35 14.38 -22.63 36.36
C MET A 35 13.26 -21.68 36.77
N ALA A 36 12.08 -22.08 37.27
CA ALA A 36 11.25 -23.28 37.35
C ALA A 36 10.00 -22.79 38.15
N VAL A 37 8.87 -23.50 38.06
CA VAL A 37 7.77 -23.53 39.08
C VAL A 37 6.85 -22.29 39.20
N ASN A 38 5.58 -22.35 38.76
CA ASN A 38 4.39 -22.79 39.54
C ASN A 38 3.05 -22.37 38.88
N THR A 39 2.22 -23.37 38.58
CA THR A 39 0.80 -23.61 38.96
C THR A 39 -0.17 -22.42 39.21
N VAL A 40 -1.35 -22.46 38.56
CA VAL A 40 -2.73 -22.53 39.13
C VAL A 40 -3.80 -21.79 38.28
N ASP A 41 -4.83 -22.56 37.92
CA ASP A 41 -6.28 -22.36 37.69
C ASP A 41 -6.96 -21.43 36.67
N GLU A 42 -8.03 -22.05 36.13
CA GLU A 42 -9.32 -21.56 35.62
C GLU A 42 -9.36 -20.48 34.52
N LYS A 43 -9.95 -20.80 33.37
CA LYS A 43 -11.41 -20.91 33.23
C LYS A 43 -11.83 -21.25 31.79
N THR A 44 -12.64 -22.28 31.69
CA THR A 44 -13.40 -22.74 30.53
C THR A 44 -14.30 -21.65 29.94
N LYS A 45 -14.30 -21.51 28.61
CA LYS A 45 -15.51 -21.26 27.85
C LYS A 45 -15.36 -21.72 26.41
N ASP A 46 -16.10 -22.78 26.11
CA ASP A 46 -16.45 -23.24 24.78
C ASP A 46 -17.07 -22.10 23.95
N THR A 47 -16.66 -22.01 22.69
CA THR A 47 -17.57 -21.65 21.61
C THR A 47 -17.09 -22.42 20.38
N GLU A 48 -17.84 -23.49 20.12
CA GLU A 48 -17.79 -24.32 18.93
C GLU A 48 -18.06 -23.49 17.67
N GLU A 49 -17.42 -23.95 16.59
CA GLU A 49 -17.92 -24.01 15.22
C GLU A 49 -18.69 -22.80 14.66
N GLU A 50 -18.07 -22.13 13.69
CA GLU A 50 -18.55 -22.30 12.31
C GLU A 50 -17.43 -22.02 11.30
N LEU A 51 -16.87 -23.10 10.77
CA LEU A 51 -16.24 -23.10 9.46
C LEU A 51 -17.32 -22.80 8.43
N GLN A 52 -17.29 -21.61 7.82
CA GLN A 52 -17.87 -21.40 6.50
C GLN A 52 -16.86 -20.69 5.60
N SER A 53 -16.04 -21.50 4.94
CA SER A 53 -15.62 -21.23 3.56
C SER A 53 -16.35 -22.28 2.72
N PRO A 54 -17.17 -21.88 1.74
CA PRO A 54 -16.61 -21.67 0.41
C PRO A 54 -17.37 -20.62 -0.40
N HIS A 55 -16.77 -19.44 -0.60
CA HIS A 55 -17.12 -18.64 -1.78
C HIS A 55 -16.05 -18.86 -2.85
N ASN A 56 -16.23 -19.96 -3.60
CA ASN A 56 -15.88 -19.97 -5.02
C ASN A 56 -16.84 -19.00 -5.72
N GLU A 57 -16.64 -17.70 -5.52
CA GLU A 57 -17.17 -16.73 -6.45
C GLU A 57 -16.34 -16.90 -7.72
N ILE A 58 -16.99 -17.49 -8.73
CA ILE A 58 -16.56 -17.36 -10.11
C ILE A 58 -16.51 -15.85 -10.35
N THR A 59 -15.33 -15.26 -10.20
CA THR A 59 -15.12 -13.83 -10.39
C THR A 59 -15.35 -13.59 -11.87
N GLU A 60 -16.54 -13.08 -12.21
CA GLU A 60 -16.76 -12.57 -13.56
C GLU A 60 -15.65 -11.55 -13.87
N PRO A 61 -15.12 -11.54 -15.10
CA PRO A 61 -14.07 -10.61 -15.46
C PRO A 61 -14.57 -9.18 -15.21
N LEU A 62 -13.85 -8.47 -14.33
CA LEU A 62 -14.18 -7.11 -13.95
C LEU A 62 -14.29 -6.24 -15.20
N ASP A 63 -15.40 -5.53 -15.40
CA ASP A 63 -15.51 -4.60 -16.51
C ASP A 63 -14.61 -3.38 -16.26
N THR A 64 -13.44 -3.38 -16.92
CA THR A 64 -12.43 -2.32 -16.79
C THR A 64 -12.76 -1.07 -17.59
N ARG A 65 -13.87 -1.03 -18.33
CA ARG A 65 -14.21 0.12 -19.20
C ARG A 65 -14.69 1.34 -18.42
N ASN A 66 -15.24 1.15 -17.22
CA ASN A 66 -15.76 2.27 -16.43
C ASN A 66 -15.53 2.05 -14.92
N ILE A 67 -14.34 2.44 -14.45
CA ILE A 67 -13.95 2.36 -13.03
C ILE A 67 -14.93 3.11 -12.13
N SER A 68 -15.51 4.23 -12.58
CA SER A 68 -16.40 5.06 -11.77
C SER A 68 -17.65 4.33 -11.27
N ASN A 69 -18.03 3.23 -11.92
CA ASN A 69 -19.17 2.40 -11.54
C ASN A 69 -18.79 1.22 -10.63
N TRP A 70 -17.51 1.02 -10.35
CA TRP A 70 -17.05 -0.06 -9.50
C TRP A 70 -17.57 0.09 -8.08
N THR A 71 -18.08 -1.00 -7.54
CA THR A 71 -18.42 -1.12 -6.13
C THR A 71 -17.16 -1.29 -5.29
N THR A 72 -17.29 -1.20 -3.97
CA THR A 72 -16.19 -1.53 -3.05
C THR A 72 -15.68 -2.97 -3.23
N ALA A 73 -16.57 -3.91 -3.56
CA ALA A 73 -16.17 -5.30 -3.82
C ALA A 73 -15.33 -5.43 -5.10
N ASP A 74 -15.70 -4.69 -6.15
CA ASP A 74 -14.94 -4.63 -7.41
C ASP A 74 -13.54 -4.05 -7.19
N VAL A 75 -13.43 -2.97 -6.42
CA VAL A 75 -12.14 -2.37 -6.05
C VAL A 75 -11.26 -3.35 -5.28
N ARG A 76 -11.82 -4.07 -4.30
CA ARG A 76 -11.08 -5.09 -3.55
C ARG A 76 -10.59 -6.21 -4.46
N THR A 77 -11.47 -6.71 -5.32
CA THR A 77 -11.16 -7.75 -6.31
C THR A 77 -10.04 -7.30 -7.24
N PHE A 78 -10.12 -6.07 -7.75
CA PHE A 78 -9.08 -5.46 -8.56
C PHE A 78 -7.74 -5.42 -7.83
N LEU A 79 -7.70 -4.88 -6.59
CA LEU A 79 -6.48 -4.78 -5.79
C LEU A 79 -5.85 -6.15 -5.52
N MET A 80 -6.66 -7.18 -5.32
CA MET A 80 -6.18 -8.56 -5.17
C MET A 80 -5.62 -9.12 -6.49
N GLN A 81 -6.28 -8.85 -7.62
CA GLN A 81 -5.84 -9.31 -8.95
C GLN A 81 -4.51 -8.70 -9.39
N ILE A 82 -4.21 -7.47 -8.98
CA ILE A 82 -2.93 -6.81 -9.29
C ILE A 82 -1.86 -6.98 -8.19
N GLU A 83 -2.04 -7.97 -7.31
CA GLU A 83 -1.10 -8.31 -6.22
C GLU A 83 -0.83 -7.15 -5.25
N LEU A 84 -1.81 -6.25 -5.08
CA LEU A 84 -1.75 -5.09 -4.17
C LEU A 84 -2.58 -5.31 -2.90
N SER A 85 -2.56 -6.53 -2.38
CA SER A 85 -3.25 -6.90 -1.14
C SER A 85 -2.76 -6.09 0.07
N ASP A 86 -1.52 -5.59 0.04
CA ASP A 86 -0.92 -4.81 1.13
C ASP A 86 -1.59 -3.46 1.37
N VAL A 87 -2.23 -2.90 0.33
CA VAL A 87 -2.93 -1.60 0.41
C VAL A 87 -4.43 -1.74 0.63
N LEU A 88 -4.96 -2.97 0.68
CA LEU A 88 -6.36 -3.24 1.05
C LEU A 88 -6.79 -2.57 2.37
N PRO A 89 -5.94 -2.44 3.41
CA PRO A 89 -6.36 -1.74 4.62
C PRO A 89 -6.69 -0.26 4.38
N LEU A 90 -6.04 0.39 3.39
CA LEU A 90 -6.31 1.78 3.02
C LEU A 90 -7.46 1.91 2.02
N PHE A 91 -7.49 1.02 1.02
CA PHE A 91 -8.36 1.17 -0.16
C PHE A 91 -9.47 0.11 -0.25
N GLY A 92 -9.55 -0.79 0.72
CA GLY A 92 -10.55 -1.87 0.71
C GLY A 92 -11.96 -1.42 1.06
N ALA A 93 -12.13 -0.18 1.51
CA ALA A 93 -13.42 0.43 1.82
C ALA A 93 -13.90 1.42 0.76
N ILE A 94 -13.05 1.78 -0.22
CA ILE A 94 -13.39 2.80 -1.21
C ILE A 94 -14.07 2.19 -2.43
N ASN A 95 -14.98 2.94 -3.05
CA ASN A 95 -15.61 2.60 -4.32
C ASN A 95 -14.81 3.13 -5.51
N GLY A 96 -15.28 2.83 -6.71
CA GLY A 96 -14.61 3.21 -7.96
C GLY A 96 -14.43 4.71 -8.18
N ARG A 97 -15.42 5.52 -7.79
CA ARG A 97 -15.32 6.99 -7.90
C ARG A 97 -14.23 7.53 -6.98
N GLU A 98 -14.22 7.10 -5.73
CA GLU A 98 -13.21 7.47 -4.74
C GLU A 98 -11.81 7.00 -5.18
N LEU A 99 -11.71 5.83 -5.82
CA LEU A 99 -10.46 5.32 -6.38
C LEU A 99 -9.92 6.22 -7.51
N VAL A 100 -10.79 6.70 -8.39
CA VAL A 100 -10.42 7.65 -9.46
C VAL A 100 -10.00 9.00 -8.89
N GLU A 101 -10.71 9.50 -7.88
CA GLU A 101 -10.35 10.74 -7.19
C GLU A 101 -8.98 10.62 -6.48
N LEU A 102 -8.75 9.50 -5.79
CA LEU A 102 -7.46 9.18 -5.18
C LEU A 102 -6.34 9.15 -6.22
N TYR A 103 -6.59 8.54 -7.37
CA TYR A 103 -5.64 8.53 -8.48
C TYR A 103 -5.34 9.94 -8.99
N ALA A 104 -6.36 10.79 -9.15
CA ALA A 104 -6.19 12.19 -9.55
C ALA A 104 -5.32 12.97 -8.54
N MET A 105 -5.55 12.80 -7.23
CA MET A 105 -4.72 13.39 -6.19
C MET A 105 -3.26 12.91 -6.28
N CYS A 106 -3.04 11.63 -6.53
CA CYS A 106 -1.70 11.07 -6.71
C CYS A 106 -0.98 11.60 -7.96
N LYS A 107 -1.71 11.98 -9.03
CA LYS A 107 -1.11 12.64 -10.21
C LYS A 107 -0.71 14.08 -9.93
N LEU A 108 -1.47 14.80 -9.10
CA LEU A 108 -1.21 16.20 -8.78
C LEU A 108 0.03 16.37 -7.88
N ASP A 109 0.16 15.54 -6.84
CA ASP A 109 1.31 15.55 -5.94
C ASP A 109 1.63 14.14 -5.43
N SER A 110 2.37 13.39 -6.25
CA SER A 110 2.70 11.99 -5.97
C SER A 110 3.56 11.81 -4.72
N VAL A 111 4.45 12.76 -4.44
CA VAL A 111 5.40 12.66 -3.32
C VAL A 111 4.68 12.90 -2.00
N SER A 112 3.87 13.94 -1.92
CA SER A 112 3.08 14.23 -0.72
C SER A 112 2.07 13.11 -0.47
N MET A 113 1.35 12.65 -1.50
CA MET A 113 0.41 11.54 -1.36
C MET A 113 1.06 10.25 -0.91
N TYR A 114 2.21 9.87 -1.48
CA TYR A 114 2.95 8.71 -1.01
C TYR A 114 3.31 8.81 0.48
N ARG A 115 3.81 9.97 0.93
CA ARG A 115 4.17 10.17 2.34
C ARG A 115 2.96 10.07 3.27
N SER A 116 1.84 10.68 2.88
CA SER A 116 0.59 10.62 3.66
C SER A 116 0.08 9.19 3.78
N LEU A 117 -0.08 8.50 2.64
CA LEU A 117 -0.55 7.10 2.61
C LEU A 117 0.38 6.16 3.38
N LYS A 118 1.70 6.33 3.22
CA LYS A 118 2.69 5.55 3.97
C LYS A 118 2.56 5.77 5.47
N SER A 119 2.43 7.02 5.90
CA SER A 119 2.32 7.36 7.33
C SER A 119 1.01 6.84 7.92
N GLU A 120 -0.07 6.93 7.17
CA GLU A 120 -1.39 6.44 7.58
C GLU A 120 -1.43 4.90 7.68
N LEU A 121 -0.90 4.19 6.68
CA LEU A 121 -0.83 2.73 6.70
C LEU A 121 0.01 2.23 7.89
N LEU A 122 1.14 2.89 8.16
CA LEU A 122 1.99 2.55 9.29
C LEU A 122 1.27 2.81 10.62
N ARG A 123 0.59 3.95 10.74
CA ARG A 123 -0.11 4.35 11.97
C ARG A 123 -1.32 3.47 12.30
N LEU A 124 -2.10 3.10 11.29
CA LEU A 124 -3.38 2.39 11.48
C LEU A 124 -3.23 0.86 11.47
N HIS A 125 -2.25 0.35 10.72
CA HIS A 125 -2.15 -1.07 10.42
C HIS A 125 -0.77 -1.66 10.68
N ASP A 126 0.20 -0.87 11.18
CA ASP A 126 1.59 -1.28 11.41
C ASP A 126 2.25 -1.89 10.15
N LYS A 127 1.85 -1.38 8.98
CA LYS A 127 2.34 -1.85 7.67
C LYS A 127 3.12 -0.77 6.96
N VAL A 128 4.17 -1.17 6.24
CA VAL A 128 5.01 -0.25 5.47
C VAL A 128 4.58 -0.22 4.02
N LEU A 129 4.14 0.94 3.54
CA LEU A 129 3.92 1.16 2.11
C LEU A 129 5.26 1.37 1.40
N THR A 130 5.71 0.37 0.65
CA THR A 130 6.92 0.51 -0.16
C THR A 130 6.67 1.46 -1.34
N ILE A 131 7.72 2.14 -1.79
CA ILE A 131 7.62 3.00 -2.97
C ILE A 131 7.29 2.18 -4.23
N ALA A 132 7.79 0.94 -4.33
CA ALA A 132 7.52 0.06 -5.46
C ALA A 132 6.02 -0.30 -5.54
N THR A 133 5.42 -0.68 -4.40
CA THR A 133 3.98 -0.96 -4.30
C THR A 133 3.14 0.26 -4.71
N TYR A 134 3.51 1.45 -4.23
CA TYR A 134 2.82 2.69 -4.59
C TYR A 134 2.94 3.02 -6.08
N LEU A 135 4.12 2.88 -6.68
CA LEU A 135 4.30 3.12 -8.11
C LEU A 135 3.54 2.09 -8.95
N HIS A 136 3.52 0.83 -8.52
CA HIS A 136 2.75 -0.22 -9.20
C HIS A 136 1.26 0.10 -9.19
N PHE A 137 0.71 0.53 -8.06
CA PHE A 137 -0.67 1.00 -7.94
C PHE A 137 -1.02 2.09 -8.95
N ILE A 138 -0.21 3.14 -9.01
CA ILE A 138 -0.43 4.28 -9.91
C ILE A 138 -0.34 3.86 -11.37
N ASP A 139 0.61 3.00 -11.73
CA ASP A 139 0.78 2.56 -13.11
C ASP A 139 -0.38 1.65 -13.59
N ARG A 140 -0.87 0.77 -12.70
CA ARG A 140 -2.05 -0.06 -13.00
C ARG A 140 -3.30 0.77 -13.19
N LEU A 141 -3.54 1.75 -12.32
CA LEU A 141 -4.67 2.67 -12.48
C LEU A 141 -4.54 3.54 -13.72
N ARG A 142 -3.33 4.01 -14.04
CA ARG A 142 -3.07 4.74 -15.30
C ARG A 142 -3.51 3.91 -16.49
N SER A 143 -3.11 2.64 -16.55
CA SER A 143 -3.47 1.76 -17.66
C SER A 143 -4.98 1.62 -17.81
N ILE A 144 -5.75 1.60 -16.73
CA ILE A 144 -7.21 1.42 -16.82
C ILE A 144 -7.91 2.75 -17.14
N CYS A 145 -7.50 3.83 -16.49
CA CYS A 145 -8.06 5.16 -16.71
C CYS A 145 -7.77 5.68 -18.13
N ASP A 146 -6.54 5.53 -18.62
CA ASP A 146 -6.10 6.12 -19.89
C ASP A 146 -6.55 5.27 -21.10
N ASN A 147 -6.77 3.95 -20.93
CA ASN A 147 -7.32 3.09 -21.97
C ASN A 147 -8.86 3.08 -22.01
N GLY A 148 -9.53 3.78 -21.08
CA GLY A 148 -10.99 3.80 -20.91
C GLY A 148 -11.72 4.91 -21.67
N LEU A 149 -11.12 6.10 -21.90
CA LEU A 149 -11.63 7.25 -22.68
C LEU A 149 -10.61 8.42 -22.58
N PRO A 150 -10.59 9.41 -23.50
CA PRO A 150 -9.62 10.50 -23.46
C PRO A 150 -9.88 11.38 -22.23
N LEU A 151 -8.80 11.66 -21.49
CA LEU A 151 -8.70 12.64 -20.40
C LEU A 151 -8.97 14.08 -20.92
N GLU A 152 -10.19 14.38 -21.33
CA GLU A 152 -10.66 15.75 -21.35
C GLU A 152 -11.37 16.02 -20.02
N THR A 153 -11.00 17.14 -19.38
CA THR A 153 -11.70 17.75 -18.24
C THR A 153 -11.32 17.29 -16.82
N PHE A 154 -10.03 17.36 -16.47
CA PHE A 154 -9.65 17.83 -15.13
C PHE A 154 -8.57 18.91 -15.27
N ALA A 155 -8.88 19.94 -16.05
CA ALA A 155 -8.14 21.19 -15.97
C ALA A 155 -8.47 21.82 -14.61
N CYS A 156 -7.56 21.65 -13.66
CA CYS A 156 -7.52 22.44 -12.44
C CYS A 156 -7.28 23.88 -12.88
N ASP A 157 -8.37 24.64 -12.99
CA ASP A 157 -8.41 26.06 -13.35
C ASP A 157 -7.75 26.89 -12.23
N ARG A 158 -6.43 26.75 -12.10
CA ARG A 158 -5.61 27.59 -11.23
C ARG A 158 -5.30 28.87 -12.00
N LYS A 159 -6.31 29.73 -12.14
CA LYS A 159 -6.11 31.14 -12.46
C LYS A 159 -5.31 31.77 -11.33
N VAL A 160 -3.99 31.76 -11.47
CA VAL A 160 -3.14 32.70 -10.73
C VAL A 160 -3.39 34.04 -11.37
N ALA A 161 -4.19 34.87 -10.70
CA ALA A 161 -4.32 36.28 -11.03
C ALA A 161 -2.94 36.91 -10.82
N GLU A 162 -2.24 37.20 -11.93
CA GLU A 162 -1.12 38.14 -11.91
C GLU A 162 -1.69 39.52 -11.61
N CYS A 163 -1.43 40.01 -10.38
CA CYS A 163 -1.50 41.42 -10.08
C CYS A 163 -0.40 42.12 -10.88
N LEU A 164 -0.77 42.77 -11.98
CA LEU A 164 0.06 43.78 -12.61
C LEU A 164 -0.13 45.09 -11.81
N ASP A 165 0.93 45.48 -11.10
CA ASP A 165 1.14 46.83 -10.59
C ASP A 165 1.20 47.80 -11.78
N ASP A 166 0.14 48.59 -11.98
CA ASP A 166 0.21 49.81 -12.78
C ASP A 166 0.82 50.91 -11.89
N SER A 167 2.10 51.17 -12.09
CA SER A 167 2.75 52.43 -11.68
C SER A 167 2.81 53.36 -12.89
N ASP A 168 2.05 54.45 -12.84
CA ASP A 168 2.37 55.74 -13.45
C ASP A 168 1.77 56.88 -12.61
#